data_AF-G5BXB4-F1
#
_entry.id   AF-G5BXB4-F1
#
_cell.length_a   1.000
_cell.length_b   1.000
_cell.length_c   1.000
_cell.angle_alpha   90.00
_cell.angle_beta   90.00
_cell.angle_gamma   90.00
#
_symmetry.space_group_name_H-M   'P 1'
#
loop_
_entity.id
_entity.type
_entity.pdbx_description
1 polymer ?
#
loop_
_entity_poly.entity_id
_entity_poly.type
_entity_poly.pdbx_seq_one_letter_code
_entity_poly.pdbx_strand_id
1 'polypeptide(L)'
;MVRFTDDTFGEACKSTVGVDFKIKTVELRGKKIRLQIWRPRSACLSAKGIILVDGITKKETFDDLPKWMKMIDKYTSEDAALLLVGNKLDCEMNWEIRGQQGEKFAQQVTGMRFCEASPKDNFNVDEIFLKLVGDILKKLTAPAAAARSVLLIST
;
A
#
# COMPACT_ATOMS: atom_id res chain seq x y z
N MET A 1 -6.62 5.28 -1.42
CA MET A 1 -7.72 4.32 -1.22
C MET A 1 -8.90 4.63 -2.12
N VAL A 2 -9.57 5.78 -1.95
CA VAL A 2 -10.78 6.17 -2.70
C VAL A 2 -10.60 6.09 -4.21
N ARG A 3 -9.44 6.52 -4.74
CA ARG A 3 -9.15 6.42 -6.17
C ARG A 3 -9.16 4.96 -6.69
N PHE A 4 -8.64 4.02 -5.90
CA PHE A 4 -8.63 2.61 -6.29
C PHE A 4 -9.98 1.92 -6.05
N THR A 5 -10.71 2.28 -4.99
CA THR A 5 -11.96 1.59 -4.62
C THR A 5 -13.21 2.16 -5.28
N ASP A 6 -13.23 3.47 -5.54
CA ASP A 6 -14.42 4.22 -5.93
C ASP A 6 -14.17 5.11 -7.17
N ASP A 7 -13.02 4.95 -7.84
CA ASP A 7 -12.56 5.73 -9.03
C ASP A 7 -12.75 7.25 -8.90
N THR A 8 -12.71 7.75 -7.66
CA THR A 8 -12.95 9.15 -7.33
C THR A 8 -11.77 9.74 -6.57
N PHE A 9 -11.38 10.96 -6.94
CA PHE A 9 -10.45 11.80 -6.20
C PHE A 9 -11.27 12.94 -5.60
N GLY A 10 -11.26 13.08 -4.28
CA GLY A 10 -11.95 14.15 -3.59
C GLY A 10 -11.09 14.69 -2.46
N GLU A 11 -10.86 16.00 -2.46
CA GLU A 11 -10.26 16.76 -1.34
C GLU A 11 -11.12 16.76 -0.08
N ALA A 12 -12.30 16.15 -0.13
CA ALA A 12 -13.11 15.90 1.05
C ALA A 12 -12.40 14.85 1.93
N CYS A 13 -11.74 15.34 2.98
CA CYS A 13 -11.47 14.60 4.20
C CYS A 13 -12.81 14.04 4.72
N LYS A 14 -13.23 12.89 4.19
CA LYS A 14 -14.39 12.16 4.70
C LYS A 14 -13.93 11.57 6.02
N SER A 15 -14.22 12.30 7.09
CA SER A 15 -14.09 11.86 8.47
C SER A 15 -15.00 10.64 8.66
N THR A 16 -14.48 9.44 8.45
CA THR A 16 -15.14 8.21 8.85
C THR A 16 -14.64 7.87 10.24
N VAL A 17 -15.47 8.22 11.22
CA VAL A 17 -15.44 7.60 12.55
C VAL A 17 -15.84 6.13 12.36
N GLY A 18 -14.88 5.31 11.92
CA GLY A 18 -15.08 3.88 11.65
C GLY A 18 -13.93 3.36 10.79
N VAL A 19 -13.55 2.10 10.99
CA VAL A 19 -12.50 1.44 10.19
C VAL A 19 -12.94 1.42 8.72
N ASP A 20 -12.18 2.05 7.82
CA ASP A 20 -12.46 2.03 6.38
C ASP A 20 -12.16 0.63 5.83
N PHE A 21 -13.21 -0.11 5.50
CA PHE A 21 -13.15 -1.44 4.89
C PHE A 21 -13.82 -1.42 3.51
N LYS A 22 -13.10 -1.85 2.48
CA LYS A 22 -13.60 -1.96 1.11
C LYS A 22 -13.25 -3.33 0.53
N ILE A 23 -14.18 -3.89 -0.25
CA ILE A 23 -13.94 -5.12 -1.01
C ILE A 23 -13.91 -4.76 -2.49
N LYS A 24 -12.83 -5.13 -3.19
CA LYS A 24 -12.72 -5.00 -4.65
C LYS A 24 -12.33 -6.35 -5.25
N THR A 25 -13.06 -6.80 -6.27
CA THR A 25 -12.66 -7.98 -7.04
C THR A 25 -11.82 -7.52 -8.22
N VAL A 26 -10.60 -8.04 -8.32
CA VAL A 26 -9.69 -7.79 -9.45
C VAL A 26 -9.46 -9.08 -10.21
N GLU A 27 -9.24 -8.99 -11.51
CA GLU A 27 -8.85 -10.14 -12.32
C GLU A 27 -7.36 -10.04 -12.65
N LEU A 28 -6.60 -11.08 -12.30
CA LEU A 28 -5.16 -11.14 -12.58
C LEU A 28 -4.84 -12.54 -13.11
N ARG A 29 -4.27 -12.61 -14.32
CA ARG A 29 -3.91 -13.87 -15.01
C ARG A 29 -5.11 -14.83 -15.15
N GLY A 30 -6.28 -14.30 -15.51
CA GLY A 30 -7.53 -15.06 -15.66
C GLY A 30 -8.12 -15.59 -14.35
N LYS A 31 -7.58 -15.21 -13.19
CA LYS A 31 -8.13 -15.54 -11.87
C LYS A 31 -8.82 -14.33 -11.27
N LYS A 32 -10.07 -14.50 -10.85
CA LYS A 32 -10.82 -13.50 -10.08
C LYS A 32 -10.37 -13.57 -8.62
N ILE A 33 -9.90 -12.44 -8.11
CA ILE A 33 -9.32 -12.31 -6.78
C ILE A 33 -10.12 -11.27 -6.02
N ARG A 34 -10.71 -11.70 -4.91
CA ARG A 34 -11.45 -10.81 -4.03
C ARG A 34 -10.48 -10.20 -3.01
N LEU A 35 -10.22 -8.91 -3.14
CA LEU A 35 -9.38 -8.14 -2.23
C LEU A 35 -10.21 -7.55 -1.12
N GLN A 36 -9.74 -7.73 0.11
CA GLN A 36 -10.23 -7.08 1.30
C GLN A 36 -9.25 -5.99 1.68
N ILE A 37 -9.61 -4.73 1.45
CA ILE A 37 -8.75 -3.57 1.66
C ILE A 37 -9.16 -2.91 2.96
N TRP A 38 -8.21 -2.86 3.89
CA TRP A 38 -8.38 -2.28 5.20
C TRP A 38 -7.49 -1.06 5.33
N ARG A 39 -8.06 0.08 5.72
CA ARG A 39 -7.28 1.23 6.20
C ARG A 39 -7.46 1.33 7.72
N PRO A 40 -6.62 0.62 8.49
CA PRO A 40 -6.67 0.72 9.95
C PRO A 40 -6.20 2.10 10.38
N ARG A 41 -6.91 2.71 11.33
CA ARG A 41 -6.41 3.87 12.07
C ARG A 41 -5.43 3.46 13.18
N SER A 42 -5.48 2.19 13.59
CA SER A 42 -4.60 1.59 14.57
C SER A 42 -4.37 0.11 14.23
N ALA A 43 -3.09 -0.27 14.20
CA ALA A 43 -2.52 -1.62 14.02
C ALA A 43 -3.50 -2.81 14.07
N CYS A 44 -4.03 -3.21 12.91
CA CYS A 44 -4.75 -4.48 12.75
C CYS A 44 -3.94 -5.34 11.77
N LEU A 45 -3.14 -6.27 12.29
CA LEU A 45 -1.93 -6.79 11.62
C LEU A 45 -2.04 -8.26 11.21
N SER A 46 -3.21 -8.68 10.72
CA SER A 46 -3.35 -9.96 10.00
C SER A 46 -3.66 -9.70 8.52
N ALA A 47 -2.64 -9.31 7.77
CA ALA A 47 -2.74 -9.08 6.32
C ALA A 47 -1.69 -9.89 5.57
N LYS A 48 -2.04 -10.33 4.35
CA LYS A 48 -1.12 -11.05 3.46
C LYS A 48 -0.29 -10.10 2.60
N GLY A 49 -0.74 -8.86 2.43
CA GLY A 49 0.07 -7.81 1.87
C GLY A 49 -0.17 -6.48 2.55
N ILE A 50 0.88 -5.68 2.65
CA ILE A 50 0.88 -4.39 3.31
C ILE A 50 1.43 -3.36 2.32
N ILE A 51 0.66 -2.29 2.12
CA ILE A 51 1.06 -1.11 1.37
C ILE A 51 1.32 0.01 2.37
N LEU A 52 2.55 0.48 2.44
CA LEU A 52 2.94 1.70 3.14
C LEU A 52 2.92 2.83 2.12
N VAL A 53 2.08 3.83 2.33
CA VAL A 53 1.98 5.01 1.49
C VAL A 53 2.62 6.17 2.23
N ASP A 54 3.67 6.73 1.66
CA ASP A 54 4.40 7.86 2.20
C ASP A 54 4.30 9.06 1.25
N GLY A 55 4.08 10.25 1.79
CA GLY A 55 4.01 11.47 1.00
C GLY A 55 5.40 12.04 0.75
N ILE A 56 5.87 12.06 -0.51
CA ILE A 56 7.22 12.55 -0.87
C ILE A 56 7.43 14.06 -0.60
N THR A 57 6.36 14.76 -0.19
CA THR A 57 6.35 16.19 0.14
C THR A 57 6.65 16.49 1.60
N LYS A 58 6.73 15.50 2.50
CA LYS A 58 6.97 15.73 3.93
C LYS A 58 8.00 14.75 4.46
N LYS A 59 9.13 15.26 4.93
CA LYS A 59 10.17 14.41 5.53
C LYS A 59 9.70 13.69 6.80
N GLU A 60 8.81 14.31 7.56
CA GLU A 60 8.27 13.78 8.82
C GLU A 60 7.57 12.42 8.63
N THR A 61 6.85 12.23 7.51
CA THR A 61 6.13 10.97 7.25
C THR A 61 7.07 9.83 6.88
N PHE A 62 8.24 10.17 6.31
CA PHE A 62 9.31 9.22 6.02
C PHE A 62 10.07 8.81 7.29
N ASP A 63 10.28 9.75 8.21
CA ASP A 63 10.92 9.48 9.51
C ASP A 63 10.09 8.52 10.39
N ASP A 64 8.79 8.37 10.09
CA ASP A 64 7.91 7.38 10.74
C ASP A 64 7.97 5.97 10.13
N LEU A 65 8.52 5.79 8.91
CA LEU A 65 8.61 4.48 8.25
C LEU A 65 9.30 3.40 9.12
N PRO A 66 10.42 3.68 9.83
CA PRO A 66 11.04 2.70 10.72
C PRO A 66 10.13 2.26 11.86
N LYS A 67 9.23 3.13 12.35
CA LYS A 67 8.25 2.78 13.39
C LYS A 67 7.20 1.82 12.84
N TRP A 68 6.73 2.06 11.61
CA TRP A 68 5.82 1.15 10.93
C TRP A 68 6.45 -0.21 10.67
N MET A 69 7.73 -0.26 10.26
CA MET A 69 8.45 -1.52 10.09
C MET A 69 8.50 -2.33 11.38
N LYS A 70 8.84 -1.71 12.51
CA LYS A 70 8.82 -2.40 13.82
C LYS A 70 7.45 -2.97 14.18
N MET A 71 6.36 -2.30 13.81
CA MET A 71 5.01 -2.83 14.03
C MET A 71 4.70 -4.00 13.09
N ILE A 72 5.10 -3.89 11.83
CA ILE A 72 4.92 -4.95 10.84
C ILE A 72 5.66 -6.21 11.30
N ASP A 73 6.94 -6.09 11.66
CA ASP A 73 7.76 -7.21 12.16
C ASP A 73 7.18 -7.82 13.44
N LYS A 74 6.60 -6.99 14.32
CA LYS A 74 6.07 -7.46 15.61
C LYS A 74 4.77 -8.24 15.49
N TYR A 75 3.91 -7.90 14.53
CA TYR A 75 2.53 -8.40 14.51
C TYR A 75 2.15 -9.13 13.21
N THR A 76 2.97 -9.06 12.16
CA THR A 76 2.69 -9.68 10.86
C THR A 76 3.54 -10.92 10.67
N SER A 77 3.03 -11.89 9.92
CA SER A 77 3.80 -13.05 9.47
C SER A 77 4.91 -12.62 8.49
N GLU A 78 6.08 -13.26 8.57
CA GLU A 78 7.23 -13.02 7.65
C GLU A 78 6.86 -13.20 6.16
N ASP A 79 5.81 -13.97 5.88
CA ASP A 79 5.29 -14.19 4.53
C ASP A 79 4.51 -13.03 3.93
N ALA A 80 4.27 -11.93 4.67
CA ALA A 80 3.54 -10.80 4.10
C ALA A 80 4.34 -10.13 2.97
N ALA A 81 3.65 -9.75 1.89
CA ALA A 81 4.25 -8.94 0.84
C ALA A 81 4.24 -7.46 1.25
N LEU A 82 5.38 -6.77 1.11
CA LEU A 82 5.55 -5.38 1.53
C LEU A 82 5.76 -4.47 0.31
N LEU A 83 5.01 -3.38 0.24
CA LEU A 83 5.12 -2.40 -0.83
C LEU A 83 5.12 -0.98 -0.25
N LEU A 84 6.21 -0.25 -0.46
CA LEU A 84 6.32 1.17 -0.17
C LEU A 84 5.89 1.97 -1.41
N VAL A 85 5.03 2.96 -1.20
CA VAL A 85 4.46 3.80 -2.23
C VAL A 85 4.79 5.26 -1.93
N GLY A 86 5.63 5.86 -2.77
CA GLY A 86 5.83 7.31 -2.80
C GLY A 86 4.61 7.98 -3.44
N ASN A 87 3.85 8.73 -2.66
CA ASN A 87 2.65 9.45 -3.07
C ASN A 87 2.95 10.95 -3.27
N LYS A 88 2.12 11.64 -4.08
CA LYS A 88 2.23 13.06 -4.48
C LYS A 88 3.32 13.37 -5.52
N LEU A 89 3.49 12.47 -6.49
CA LEU A 89 4.33 12.68 -7.67
C LEU A 89 4.00 14.00 -8.40
N ASP A 90 2.74 14.44 -8.36
CA ASP A 90 2.25 15.66 -9.01
C ASP A 90 2.81 16.98 -8.45
N CYS A 91 3.52 16.95 -7.32
CA CYS A 91 4.05 18.13 -6.63
C CYS A 91 5.58 18.21 -6.70
N GLU A 92 6.17 18.09 -7.91
CA GLU A 92 7.63 18.09 -8.15
C GLU A 92 8.38 19.24 -7.47
N MET A 93 7.77 20.43 -7.39
CA MET A 93 8.37 21.61 -6.76
C MET A 93 8.52 21.51 -5.23
N ASN A 94 7.79 20.61 -4.58
CA ASN A 94 7.78 20.43 -3.12
C ASN A 94 8.36 19.08 -2.68
N TRP A 95 9.17 18.44 -3.53
CA TRP A 95 9.82 17.18 -3.18
C TRP A 95 10.89 17.39 -2.12
N GLU A 96 10.57 17.03 -0.88
CA GLU A 96 11.55 16.91 0.18
C GLU A 96 12.31 15.58 0.12
N ILE A 97 11.71 14.57 -0.52
CA ILE A 97 12.24 13.22 -0.66
C ILE A 97 12.33 12.89 -2.15
N ARG A 98 13.54 12.61 -2.63
CA ARG A 98 13.75 12.08 -3.99
C ARG A 98 13.38 10.61 -4.01
N GLY A 99 12.82 10.10 -5.11
CA GLY A 99 12.51 8.67 -5.30
C GLY A 99 13.66 7.72 -4.93
N GLN A 100 14.92 8.15 -5.14
CA GLN A 100 16.12 7.42 -4.70
C GLN A 100 16.19 7.13 -3.18
N GLN A 101 15.66 8.00 -2.32
CA GLN A 101 15.65 7.75 -0.87
C GLN A 101 14.63 6.67 -0.49
N GLY A 102 13.43 6.71 -1.09
CA GLY A 102 12.41 5.67 -0.93
C GLY A 102 12.90 4.31 -1.45
N GLU A 103 13.59 4.30 -2.59
CA GLU A 103 14.18 3.09 -3.14
C GLU A 103 15.32 2.55 -2.26
N LYS A 104 16.21 3.40 -1.74
CA LYS A 104 17.24 2.99 -0.78
C LYS A 104 16.65 2.39 0.49
N PHE A 105 15.57 2.97 1.01
CA PHE A 105 14.89 2.43 2.18
C PHE A 105 14.24 1.06 1.87
N ALA A 106 13.62 0.91 0.70
CA ALA A 106 13.09 -0.38 0.26
C ALA A 106 14.16 -1.46 0.09
N GLN A 107 15.36 -1.09 -0.40
CA GLN A 107 16.49 -2.02 -0.50
C GLN A 107 17.03 -2.48 0.86
N GLN A 108 16.85 -1.66 1.92
CA GLN A 108 17.26 -2.02 3.29
C GLN A 108 16.29 -3.00 3.96
N VAL A 109 15.05 -3.10 3.48
CA VAL A 109 14.01 -3.96 4.05
C VAL A 109 13.79 -5.18 3.15
N THR A 110 14.16 -6.36 3.64
CA THR A 110 14.04 -7.61 2.89
C THR A 110 12.60 -7.86 2.43
N GLY A 111 12.41 -8.01 1.12
CA GLY A 111 11.10 -8.32 0.53
C GLY A 111 10.17 -7.10 0.39
N MET A 112 10.65 -5.89 0.65
CA MET A 112 9.93 -4.66 0.32
C MET A 112 10.23 -4.20 -1.10
N ARG A 113 9.19 -3.78 -1.82
CA ARG A 113 9.33 -3.10 -3.11
C ARG A 113 8.98 -1.62 -2.99
N PHE A 114 9.58 -0.79 -3.83
CA PHE A 114 9.24 0.62 -3.95
C PHE A 114 8.48 0.88 -5.25
N CYS A 115 7.45 1.70 -5.19
CA CYS A 115 6.69 2.20 -6.34
C CYS A 115 6.31 3.66 -6.08
N GLU A 116 6.05 4.42 -7.13
CA GLU A 116 5.59 5.80 -7.00
C GLU A 116 4.21 5.95 -7.66
N ALA A 117 3.30 6.68 -7.04
CA ALA A 117 1.98 6.94 -7.61
C ALA A 117 1.54 8.39 -7.45
N SER A 118 0.71 8.82 -8.39
CA SER A 118 -0.05 10.06 -8.31
C SER A 118 -1.54 9.72 -8.36
N PRO A 119 -2.23 9.63 -7.22
CA PRO A 119 -3.69 9.48 -7.19
C PRO A 119 -4.43 10.63 -7.89
N LYS A 120 -3.80 11.81 -7.98
CA LYS A 120 -4.33 12.98 -8.67
C LYS A 120 -4.29 12.81 -10.19
N ASP A 121 -3.16 12.36 -10.74
CA ASP A 121 -3.00 12.11 -12.18
C ASP A 121 -3.47 10.71 -12.59
N ASN A 122 -4.04 9.95 -11.65
CA ASN A 122 -4.36 8.54 -11.80
C ASN A 122 -3.17 7.66 -12.23
N PHE A 123 -1.95 8.08 -11.90
CA PHE A 123 -0.75 7.39 -12.29
C PHE A 123 -0.39 6.28 -11.31
N ASN A 124 -0.16 5.07 -11.84
CA ASN A 124 0.32 3.88 -11.13
C ASN A 124 -0.56 3.42 -9.94
N VAL A 125 -1.79 3.94 -9.81
CA VAL A 125 -2.70 3.59 -8.70
C VAL A 125 -3.11 2.13 -8.77
N ASP A 126 -3.71 1.68 -9.88
CA ASP A 126 -4.14 0.29 -10.03
C ASP A 126 -2.96 -0.69 -10.10
N GLU A 127 -1.89 -0.30 -10.79
CA GLU A 127 -0.68 -1.11 -10.95
C GLU A 127 -0.03 -1.49 -9.63
N ILE A 128 0.01 -0.58 -8.65
CA ILE A 128 0.55 -0.83 -7.31
C ILE A 128 -0.22 -1.95 -6.60
N PHE A 129 -1.54 -1.90 -6.62
CA PHE A 129 -2.36 -2.95 -6.02
C PHE A 129 -2.18 -4.27 -6.77
N LEU A 130 -2.15 -4.26 -8.11
CA LEU A 130 -1.95 -5.47 -8.91
C LEU A 130 -0.55 -6.09 -8.68
N LYS A 131 0.49 -5.27 -8.56
CA LYS A 131 1.87 -5.71 -8.23
C LYS A 131 1.90 -6.38 -6.87
N LEU A 132 1.29 -5.78 -5.84
CA LEU A 132 1.21 -6.38 -4.52
C LEU A 132 0.46 -7.72 -4.57
N VAL A 133 -0.69 -7.76 -5.22
CA VAL A 133 -1.48 -9.01 -5.36
C VAL A 133 -0.67 -10.09 -6.07
N GLY A 134 0.11 -9.71 -7.09
CA GLY A 134 1.05 -10.59 -7.76
C GLY A 134 2.10 -11.19 -6.82
N ASP A 135 2.64 -10.42 -5.88
CA ASP A 135 3.60 -10.95 -4.89
C ASP A 135 2.96 -11.86 -3.86
N ILE A 136 1.79 -11.48 -3.35
CA ILE A 136 1.01 -12.31 -2.44
C ILE A 136 0.76 -13.68 -3.11
N LEU A 137 0.40 -13.67 -4.40
CA LEU A 137 0.20 -14.89 -5.18
C LEU A 137 1.48 -15.71 -5.39
N LYS A 138 2.64 -15.08 -5.57
CA LYS A 138 3.91 -15.79 -5.73
C LYS A 138 4.33 -16.48 -4.42
N LYS A 139 4.10 -15.83 -3.28
CA LYS A 139 4.39 -16.40 -1.96
C LYS A 139 3.41 -17.53 -1.58
N LEU A 140 2.16 -17.46 -2.06
CA LEU A 140 1.17 -18.51 -1.88
C LEU A 140 1.39 -19.64 -2.89
N THR A 141 2.09 -20.69 -2.49
CA THR A 141 2.38 -21.90 -3.30
C THR A 141 1.15 -22.76 -3.66
N ALA A 142 -0.08 -22.33 -3.37
CA ALA A 142 -1.29 -23.13 -3.62
C ALA A 142 -2.43 -22.37 -4.32
N PRO A 143 -3.23 -23.04 -5.19
CA PRO A 143 -4.35 -22.46 -5.91
C PRO A 143 -5.59 -22.38 -5.00
N ALA A 144 -5.57 -21.54 -3.96
CA ALA A 144 -6.77 -21.29 -3.16
C ALA A 144 -7.45 -19.99 -3.61
N ALA A 145 -8.73 -20.12 -3.97
CA ALA A 145 -9.67 -19.02 -4.19
C ALA A 145 -10.10 -18.37 -2.85
N ALA A 146 -9.13 -18.04 -2.00
CA ALA A 146 -9.38 -17.41 -0.71
C ALA A 146 -9.34 -15.87 -0.84
N ALA A 147 -10.19 -15.19 -0.07
CA ALA A 147 -10.15 -13.75 0.08
C ALA A 147 -8.75 -13.32 0.54
N ARG A 148 -8.17 -12.33 -0.14
CA ARG A 148 -6.82 -11.83 0.17
C ARG A 148 -6.94 -10.49 0.89
N SER A 149 -6.49 -10.46 2.14
CA SER A 149 -6.47 -9.25 2.96
C SER A 149 -5.24 -8.41 2.63
N VAL A 150 -5.49 -7.19 2.16
CA VAL A 150 -4.49 -6.15 1.91
C VAL A 150 -4.69 -5.02 2.91
N LEU A 151 -3.63 -4.65 3.61
CA LEU A 151 -3.60 -3.52 4.52
C LEU A 151 -3.02 -2.30 3.80
N LEU A 152 -3.73 -1.18 3.85
CA LEU A 152 -3.23 0.10 3.39
C LEU A 152 -2.94 0.97 4.61
N ILE A 153 -1.66 1.26 4.83
CA ILE A 153 -1.18 2.18 5.86
C ILE A 153 -0.74 3.44 5.13
N SER A 154 -1.36 4.57 5.45
CA SER A 154 -0.91 5.89 4.96
C SER A 154 -0.40 6.66 6.15
N THR A 155 0.84 7.14 6.04
CA THR A 155 1.38 8.18 6.93
C THR A 155 0.95 9.57 6.48
#